data_AF-A0A2W0DCX5-F1
#
_entry.id   AF-A0A2W0DCX5-F1
#
_cell.length_a   1.000
_cell.length_b   1.000
_cell.length_c   1.000
_cell.angle_alpha   90.00
_cell.angle_beta   90.00
_cell.angle_gamma   90.00
#
_symmetry.space_group_name_H-M   'P 1'
#
loop_
_entity.id
_entity.type
_entity.pdbx_description
1 polymer ?
#
loop_
_entity_poly.entity_id
_entity_poly.type
_entity_poly.pdbx_seq_one_letter_code
_entity_poly.pdbx_strand_id
1 'polypeptide(L)'
;MSVPAAQDATDVRVSEETWSLVADNIAGRPRPKVRMNRQRWAVVVVLGAGLCMVLGFVFGGVAGAQIDDLTGEMRSGWPSTVGSVLMAGALVAWVIGFVRYLRQGAPRAWSTPTSGVPRRERQWIDRMIRGRAAFPADHVEELRSIASNRLQQSAFTVVIAPGFVLLWAANVFDHEWAPFSLLQIVAAVFFVTVLALTLRFRKQCRAFLQETEPRAGAEPTPAS
;
A
#
# COMPACT_ATOMS: atom_id res chain seq x y z
N MET A 1 -37.65 -30.95 17.58
CA MET A 1 -37.05 -29.61 17.40
C MET A 1 -36.16 -29.68 16.17
N SER A 2 -36.70 -29.22 15.05
CA SER A 2 -36.09 -29.27 13.73
C SER A 2 -35.05 -28.17 13.60
N VAL A 3 -33.84 -28.55 13.20
CA VAL A 3 -32.78 -27.62 12.78
C VAL A 3 -33.32 -26.83 11.59
N PRO A 4 -33.41 -25.49 11.64
CA PRO A 4 -33.82 -24.73 10.48
C PRO A 4 -32.73 -24.86 9.42
N ALA A 5 -33.17 -25.28 8.23
CA ALA A 5 -32.35 -25.51 7.06
C ALA A 5 -31.50 -24.28 6.73
N ALA A 6 -30.22 -24.52 6.49
CA ALA A 6 -29.30 -23.58 5.86
C ALA A 6 -29.65 -23.39 4.37
N GLN A 7 -30.85 -22.89 4.09
CA GLN A 7 -31.35 -22.53 2.77
C GLN A 7 -31.46 -20.99 2.70
N ASP A 8 -30.35 -20.34 2.33
CA ASP A 8 -30.28 -19.05 1.59
C ASP A 8 -28.92 -18.34 1.79
N ALA A 9 -27.82 -19.03 1.47
CA ALA A 9 -26.52 -18.38 1.26
C ALA A 9 -26.12 -18.37 -0.24
N THR A 10 -27.06 -18.60 -1.15
CA THR A 10 -26.92 -18.38 -2.60
C THR A 10 -27.08 -16.91 -2.93
N ASP A 11 -26.19 -16.09 -2.40
CA ASP A 11 -25.90 -14.79 -2.97
C ASP A 11 -24.45 -14.88 -3.48
N VAL A 12 -24.29 -15.57 -4.62
CA VAL A 12 -23.01 -15.72 -5.32
C VAL A 12 -22.64 -14.36 -5.88
N ARG A 13 -22.11 -13.49 -5.01
CA ARG A 13 -21.78 -12.09 -5.30
C ARG A 13 -20.42 -11.93 -6.01
N VAL A 14 -19.69 -13.04 -6.17
CA VAL A 14 -18.46 -13.18 -6.95
C VAL A 14 -18.64 -14.39 -7.85
N SER A 15 -18.52 -14.21 -9.17
CA SER A 15 -18.78 -15.27 -10.13
C SER A 15 -17.67 -16.33 -10.15
N GLU A 16 -17.98 -17.55 -10.58
CA GLU A 16 -16.96 -18.60 -10.81
C GLU A 16 -15.94 -18.21 -11.90
N GLU A 17 -16.37 -17.41 -12.88
CA GLU A 17 -15.47 -16.81 -13.87
C GLU A 17 -14.43 -15.88 -13.20
N THR A 18 -14.80 -15.23 -12.10
CA THR A 18 -13.89 -14.40 -11.31
C THR A 18 -12.87 -15.24 -10.55
N TRP A 19 -13.31 -16.34 -9.93
CA TRP A 19 -12.44 -17.24 -9.18
C TRP A 19 -11.45 -17.95 -10.09
N SER A 20 -11.90 -18.48 -11.22
CA SER A 20 -11.02 -19.03 -12.26
C SER A 20 -10.03 -18.00 -12.81
N LEU A 21 -10.46 -16.75 -13.04
CA LEU A 21 -9.57 -15.67 -13.47
C LEU A 21 -8.52 -15.31 -12.42
N VAL A 22 -8.89 -15.33 -11.14
CA VAL A 22 -7.95 -15.15 -10.01
C VAL A 22 -6.97 -16.31 -9.96
N ALA A 23 -7.42 -17.56 -10.06
CA ALA A 23 -6.58 -18.76 -10.08
C ALA A 23 -5.57 -18.75 -11.23
N ASP A 24 -5.99 -18.39 -12.45
CA ASP A 24 -5.11 -18.24 -13.61
C ASP A 24 -4.04 -17.15 -13.40
N ASN A 25 -4.41 -16.03 -12.76
CA ASN A 25 -3.47 -14.95 -12.43
C ASN A 25 -2.47 -15.37 -11.35
N ILE A 26 -2.89 -16.19 -10.37
CA ILE A 26 -2.01 -16.75 -9.33
C ILE A 26 -1.03 -17.76 -9.93
N ALA A 27 -1.49 -18.61 -10.84
CA ALA A 27 -0.68 -19.57 -11.58
C ALA A 27 0.36 -18.91 -12.53
N GLY A 28 0.33 -17.57 -12.64
CA GLY A 28 1.34 -16.82 -13.38
C GLY A 28 1.23 -16.94 -14.90
N ARG A 29 0.08 -17.37 -15.43
CA ARG A 29 -0.17 -17.45 -16.88
C ARG A 29 -0.12 -16.04 -17.48
N PRO A 30 0.93 -15.67 -18.23
CA PRO A 30 1.18 -14.27 -18.56
C PRO A 30 0.26 -13.78 -19.68
N ARG A 31 -0.55 -12.74 -19.42
CA ARG A 31 -1.31 -12.05 -20.47
C ARG A 31 -0.43 -11.02 -21.19
N PRO A 32 -0.37 -11.00 -22.53
CA PRO A 32 0.57 -10.17 -23.30
C PRO A 32 0.39 -8.66 -23.08
N LYS A 33 -0.84 -8.17 -22.84
CA LYS A 33 -1.12 -6.75 -22.57
C LYS A 33 -0.49 -6.21 -21.27
N VAL A 34 -0.25 -7.06 -20.28
CA VAL A 34 0.30 -6.65 -18.97
C VAL A 34 1.81 -6.36 -19.08
N ARG A 35 2.51 -7.01 -20.01
CA ARG A 35 3.96 -6.87 -20.19
C ARG A 35 4.39 -5.50 -20.72
N MET A 36 3.66 -4.91 -21.67
CA MET A 36 3.94 -3.57 -22.21
C MET A 36 3.67 -2.45 -21.20
N ASN A 37 2.60 -2.55 -20.42
CA ASN A 37 2.28 -1.53 -19.41
C ASN A 37 3.28 -1.53 -18.25
N ARG A 38 3.84 -2.72 -17.92
CA ARG A 38 4.87 -2.92 -16.91
C ARG A 38 6.17 -2.16 -17.20
N GLN A 39 6.59 -2.16 -18.46
CA GLN A 39 7.82 -1.47 -18.88
C GLN A 39 7.63 0.05 -18.90
N ARG A 40 6.45 0.52 -19.34
CA ARG A 40 6.09 1.94 -19.31
C ARG A 40 6.03 2.50 -17.89
N TRP A 41 5.43 1.79 -16.94
CA TRP A 41 5.35 2.24 -15.55
C TRP A 41 6.71 2.26 -14.84
N ALA A 42 7.59 1.28 -15.11
CA ALA A 42 8.96 1.32 -14.60
C ALA A 42 9.72 2.56 -15.10
N VAL A 43 9.59 2.86 -16.39
CA VAL A 43 10.16 4.07 -17.00
C VAL A 43 9.57 5.35 -16.40
N VAL A 44 8.25 5.40 -16.17
CA VAL A 44 7.59 6.55 -15.55
C VAL A 44 8.02 6.75 -14.10
N VAL A 45 8.21 5.68 -13.32
CA VAL A 45 8.69 5.79 -11.93
C VAL A 45 10.14 6.26 -11.88
N VAL A 46 11.00 5.73 -12.76
CA VAL A 46 12.41 6.13 -12.83
C VAL A 46 12.54 7.57 -13.34
N LEU A 47 11.83 7.93 -14.41
CA LEU A 47 11.80 9.31 -14.93
C LEU A 47 11.15 10.26 -13.94
N GLY A 48 10.08 9.85 -13.26
CA GLY A 48 9.40 10.66 -12.25
C GLY A 48 10.27 10.92 -11.03
N ALA A 49 10.98 9.90 -10.52
CA ALA A 49 11.94 10.07 -9.43
C ALA A 49 13.12 10.96 -9.84
N GLY A 50 13.66 10.77 -11.05
CA GLY A 50 14.69 11.62 -11.62
C GLY A 50 14.21 13.07 -11.79
N LEU A 51 13.00 13.26 -12.28
CA LEU A 51 12.39 14.59 -12.45
C LEU A 51 12.14 15.25 -11.10
N CYS A 52 11.67 14.54 -10.07
CA CYS A 52 11.51 15.11 -8.72
C CYS A 52 12.85 15.54 -8.10
N MET A 53 13.94 14.77 -8.32
CA MET A 53 15.27 15.18 -7.87
C MET A 53 15.78 16.43 -8.61
N VAL A 54 15.60 16.48 -9.93
CA VAL A 54 16.01 17.62 -10.76
C VAL A 54 15.18 18.85 -10.42
N LEU A 55 13.86 18.70 -10.26
CA LEU A 55 12.98 19.80 -9.86
C LEU A 55 13.30 20.27 -8.44
N GLY A 56 13.56 19.37 -7.48
CA GLY A 56 13.99 19.75 -6.13
C GLY A 56 15.31 20.55 -6.14
N PHE A 57 16.26 20.15 -6.99
CA PHE A 57 17.54 20.85 -7.15
C PHE A 57 17.39 22.21 -7.86
N VAL A 58 16.58 22.27 -8.92
CA VAL A 58 16.37 23.50 -9.72
C VAL A 58 15.48 24.50 -8.98
N PHE A 59 14.40 24.05 -8.32
CA PHE A 59 13.58 24.94 -7.49
C PHE A 59 14.33 25.40 -6.23
N GLY A 60 15.11 24.53 -5.60
CA GLY A 60 15.96 24.93 -4.46
C GLY A 60 17.07 25.92 -4.84
N GLY A 61 17.60 25.83 -6.07
CA GLY A 61 18.69 26.71 -6.54
C GLY A 61 18.25 28.02 -7.20
N VAL A 62 17.09 28.06 -7.87
CA VAL A 62 16.66 29.22 -8.69
C VAL A 62 15.53 30.02 -8.03
N ALA A 63 14.73 29.40 -7.16
CA ALA A 63 13.52 30.02 -6.60
C ALA A 63 13.60 30.34 -5.10
N GLY A 64 14.78 30.26 -4.46
CA GLY A 64 14.95 30.55 -3.03
C GLY A 64 14.24 31.84 -2.59
N ALA A 65 14.44 32.94 -3.33
CA ALA A 65 13.84 34.23 -2.98
C ALA A 65 12.31 34.34 -3.14
N GLN A 66 11.67 33.54 -4.01
CA GLN A 66 10.20 33.53 -4.17
C GLN A 66 9.52 32.41 -3.38
N ILE A 67 10.27 31.34 -3.06
CA ILE A 67 9.83 30.26 -2.19
C ILE A 67 9.77 30.76 -0.76
N ASP A 68 10.75 31.55 -0.28
CA ASP A 68 10.76 32.10 1.08
C ASP A 68 9.49 32.91 1.40
N ASP A 69 8.98 33.70 0.45
CA ASP A 69 7.70 34.44 0.60
C ASP A 69 6.47 33.51 0.74
N LEU A 70 6.52 32.30 0.14
CA LEU A 70 5.41 31.34 0.12
C LEU A 70 5.51 30.29 1.25
N THR A 71 6.71 29.89 1.62
CA THR A 71 6.97 28.92 2.69
C THR A 71 7.14 29.58 4.05
N GLY A 72 7.34 30.90 4.09
CA GLY A 72 7.67 31.65 5.30
C GLY A 72 9.17 31.69 5.50
N GLU A 73 9.65 32.70 6.25
CA GLU A 73 11.06 32.78 6.62
C GLU A 73 11.49 31.56 7.44
N MET A 74 12.75 31.15 7.28
CA MET A 74 13.32 30.11 8.12
C MET A 74 13.37 30.59 9.57
N ARG A 75 12.83 29.78 10.47
CA ARG A 75 12.90 30.03 11.91
C ARG A 75 14.33 29.85 12.40
N SER A 76 14.77 30.72 13.29
CA SER A 76 16.04 30.55 13.99
C SER A 76 15.83 29.85 15.35
N GLY A 77 16.87 29.17 15.84
CA GLY A 77 16.87 28.54 17.17
C GLY A 77 16.34 27.10 17.20
N TRP A 78 15.71 26.72 18.31
CA TRP A 78 15.29 25.34 18.56
C TRP A 78 14.31 24.76 17.52
N PRO A 79 13.37 25.51 16.91
CA PRO A 79 12.45 24.94 15.92
C PRO A 79 13.17 24.44 14.68
N SER A 80 14.18 25.18 14.19
CA SER A 80 14.98 24.77 13.03
C SER A 80 15.86 23.56 13.33
N THR A 81 16.34 23.42 14.57
CA THR A 81 17.05 22.20 14.98
C THR A 81 16.11 20.99 14.93
N VAL A 82 14.87 21.13 15.42
CA VAL A 82 13.86 20.07 15.36
C VAL A 82 13.51 19.74 13.91
N GLY A 83 13.26 20.73 13.06
CA GLY A 83 12.95 20.50 11.65
C GLY A 83 14.10 19.82 10.89
N SER A 84 15.35 20.22 11.15
CA SER A 84 16.55 19.56 10.61
C SER A 84 16.66 18.08 11.02
N VAL A 85 16.38 17.76 12.30
CA VAL A 85 16.38 16.36 12.77
C VAL A 85 15.26 15.55 12.10
N LEU A 86 14.06 16.13 11.96
CA LEU A 86 12.94 15.49 11.27
C LEU A 86 13.24 15.26 9.79
N MET A 87 13.87 16.23 9.12
CA MET A 87 14.31 16.13 7.72
C MET A 87 15.35 15.02 7.53
N ALA A 88 16.36 14.96 8.40
CA ALA A 88 17.34 13.87 8.40
C ALA A 88 16.66 12.51 8.63
N GLY A 89 15.71 12.42 9.56
CA GLY A 89 14.90 11.23 9.79
C GLY A 89 14.07 10.82 8.58
N ALA A 90 13.47 11.79 7.85
CA ALA A 90 12.72 11.55 6.63
C ALA A 90 13.62 10.92 5.55
N LEU A 91 14.80 11.49 5.34
CA LEU A 91 15.79 10.99 4.39
C LEU A 91 16.21 9.55 4.71
N VAL A 92 16.53 9.27 5.97
CA VAL A 92 16.90 7.93 6.43
C VAL A 92 15.76 6.93 6.20
N ALA A 93 14.52 7.31 6.52
CA ALA A 93 13.34 6.47 6.29
C ALA A 93 13.16 6.12 4.80
N TRP A 94 13.32 7.10 3.90
CA TRP A 94 13.25 6.86 2.46
C TRP A 94 14.40 6.00 1.95
N VAL A 95 15.64 6.25 2.38
CA VAL A 95 16.80 5.41 2.00
C VAL A 95 16.56 3.96 2.40
N ILE A 96 16.12 3.71 3.64
CA ILE A 96 15.76 2.37 4.11
C ILE A 96 14.62 1.78 3.25
N GLY A 97 13.60 2.58 2.93
CA GLY A 97 12.49 2.19 2.06
C GLY A 97 12.92 1.75 0.68
N PHE A 98 13.73 2.57 0.01
CA PHE A 98 14.26 2.26 -1.32
C PHE A 98 15.21 1.06 -1.29
N VAL A 99 16.12 0.96 -0.32
CA VAL A 99 17.02 -0.19 -0.19
C VAL A 99 16.23 -1.48 0.04
N ARG A 100 15.20 -1.47 0.91
CA ARG A 100 14.34 -2.63 1.12
C ARG A 100 13.52 -2.98 -0.12
N TYR A 101 13.00 -1.97 -0.82
CA TYR A 101 12.27 -2.17 -2.07
C TYR A 101 13.15 -2.80 -3.16
N LEU A 102 14.37 -2.30 -3.35
CA LEU A 102 15.34 -2.83 -4.31
C LEU A 102 15.82 -4.24 -3.94
N ARG A 103 16.05 -4.51 -2.64
CA ARG A 103 16.45 -5.84 -2.16
C ARG A 103 15.36 -6.90 -2.30
N GLN A 104 14.09 -6.53 -2.31
CA GLN A 104 12.97 -7.46 -2.48
C GLN A 104 12.79 -7.93 -3.94
N GLY A 105 13.63 -7.46 -4.88
CA GLY A 105 13.55 -7.81 -6.29
C GLY A 105 12.34 -7.17 -6.98
N ALA A 106 12.24 -7.32 -8.30
CA ALA A 106 11.13 -6.77 -9.08
C ALA A 106 9.79 -7.14 -8.41
N PRO A 107 8.90 -6.18 -8.10
CA PRO A 107 7.77 -6.47 -7.24
C PRO A 107 6.87 -7.54 -7.87
N ARG A 108 6.70 -8.68 -7.19
CA ARG A 108 5.49 -9.52 -7.36
C ARG A 108 4.21 -8.69 -7.13
N ALA A 109 4.35 -7.53 -6.49
CA ALA A 109 3.34 -6.51 -6.28
C ALA A 109 2.66 -5.98 -7.57
N TRP A 110 3.22 -6.21 -8.77
CA TRP A 110 2.60 -5.75 -10.02
C TRP A 110 1.69 -6.76 -10.71
N SER A 111 1.79 -8.05 -10.40
CA SER A 111 0.75 -9.03 -10.74
C SER A 111 -0.25 -9.06 -9.60
N THR A 112 -1.27 -8.20 -9.67
CA THR A 112 -2.36 -8.27 -8.69
C THR A 112 -3.26 -9.46 -9.11
N PRO A 113 -3.51 -10.47 -8.25
CA PRO A 113 -4.34 -11.62 -8.60
C PRO A 113 -5.74 -11.21 -9.05
N THR A 114 -6.21 -10.06 -8.57
CA THR A 114 -7.50 -9.47 -8.97
C THR A 114 -7.42 -8.60 -10.23
N SER A 115 -6.33 -8.67 -11.01
CA SER A 115 -6.18 -7.90 -12.26
C SER A 115 -7.21 -8.38 -13.29
N GLY A 116 -8.00 -7.45 -13.84
CA GLY A 116 -9.11 -7.76 -14.76
C GLY A 116 -10.46 -8.04 -14.07
N VAL A 117 -10.49 -8.25 -12.75
CA VAL A 117 -11.74 -8.44 -11.99
C VAL A 117 -12.54 -7.13 -11.92
N PRO A 118 -13.88 -7.14 -12.11
CA PRO A 118 -14.76 -5.99 -11.90
C PRO A 118 -14.62 -5.34 -10.51
N ARG A 119 -14.80 -4.02 -10.43
CA ARG A 119 -14.61 -3.25 -9.17
C ARG A 119 -15.54 -3.73 -8.04
N ARG A 120 -16.77 -4.13 -8.37
CA ARG A 120 -17.77 -4.61 -7.39
C ARG A 120 -17.33 -5.93 -6.74
N GLU A 121 -16.80 -6.86 -7.52
CA GLU A 121 -16.31 -8.14 -7.04
C GLU A 121 -15.01 -8.00 -6.24
N ARG A 122 -14.11 -7.09 -6.66
CA ARG A 122 -12.93 -6.75 -5.84
C ARG A 122 -13.32 -6.24 -4.46
N GLN A 123 -14.36 -5.40 -4.37
CA GLN A 123 -14.88 -4.92 -3.08
C GLN A 123 -15.50 -6.05 -2.23
N TRP A 124 -16.05 -7.08 -2.86
CA TRP A 124 -16.53 -8.27 -2.16
C TRP A 124 -15.39 -9.13 -1.62
N ILE A 125 -14.39 -9.43 -2.46
CA ILE A 125 -13.16 -10.12 -2.07
C ILE A 125 -12.46 -9.38 -0.92
N ASP A 126 -12.32 -8.06 -1.02
CA ASP A 126 -11.71 -7.25 0.04
C ASP A 126 -12.56 -7.29 1.33
N ARG A 127 -13.89 -7.42 1.25
CA ARG A 127 -14.75 -7.57 2.44
C ARG A 127 -14.56 -8.94 3.09
N MET A 128 -14.41 -10.00 2.31
CA MET A 128 -14.12 -11.36 2.80
C MET A 128 -12.80 -11.38 3.58
N ILE A 129 -11.71 -10.84 2.99
CA ILE A 129 -10.38 -10.77 3.64
C ILE A 129 -10.41 -9.91 4.93
N ARG A 130 -11.31 -8.92 5.01
CA ARG A 130 -11.46 -8.07 6.20
C ARG A 130 -12.37 -8.68 7.28
N GLY A 131 -12.86 -9.91 7.10
CA GLY A 131 -13.81 -10.55 8.01
C GLY A 131 -15.18 -9.88 8.04
N ARG A 132 -15.57 -9.14 6.99
CA ARG A 132 -16.86 -8.43 6.89
C ARG A 132 -17.89 -9.17 6.04
N ALA A 133 -17.52 -10.31 5.49
CA ALA A 133 -18.37 -11.17 4.68
C ALA A 133 -17.92 -12.62 4.86
N ALA A 134 -18.86 -13.56 4.79
CA ALA A 134 -18.53 -14.98 4.71
C ALA A 134 -17.77 -15.26 3.40
N PHE A 135 -16.85 -16.22 3.45
CA PHE A 135 -16.09 -16.66 2.29
C PHE A 135 -16.38 -18.14 1.98
N PRO A 136 -16.38 -18.53 0.69
CA PRO A 136 -16.55 -19.93 0.29
C PRO A 136 -15.35 -20.77 0.73
N ALA A 137 -15.61 -21.98 1.24
CA ALA A 137 -14.56 -22.90 1.70
C ALA A 137 -13.65 -23.38 0.55
N ASP A 138 -14.20 -23.44 -0.67
CA ASP A 138 -13.52 -23.97 -1.85
C ASP A 138 -12.47 -22.99 -2.43
N HIS A 139 -12.51 -21.71 -2.05
CA HIS A 139 -11.59 -20.67 -2.56
C HIS A 139 -10.71 -20.02 -1.49
N VAL A 140 -10.49 -20.72 -0.37
CA VAL A 140 -9.68 -20.20 0.74
C VAL A 140 -8.24 -19.94 0.30
N GLU A 141 -7.66 -20.80 -0.54
CA GLU A 141 -6.26 -20.68 -0.95
C GLU A 141 -6.04 -19.47 -1.89
N GLU A 142 -6.99 -19.20 -2.77
CA GLU A 142 -7.00 -18.01 -3.62
C GLU A 142 -7.10 -16.75 -2.77
N LEU A 143 -8.01 -16.72 -1.78
CA LEU A 143 -8.13 -15.61 -0.84
C LEU A 143 -6.85 -15.39 -0.02
N ARG A 144 -6.16 -16.45 0.41
CA ARG A 144 -4.87 -16.37 1.10
C ARG A 144 -3.77 -15.81 0.21
N SER A 145 -3.71 -16.23 -1.06
CA SER A 145 -2.77 -15.68 -2.02
C SER A 145 -3.01 -14.18 -2.28
N ILE A 146 -4.27 -13.75 -2.32
CA ILE A 146 -4.64 -12.33 -2.45
C ILE A 146 -4.21 -11.58 -1.19
N ALA A 147 -4.55 -12.07 0.00
CA ALA A 147 -4.19 -11.44 1.26
C ALA A 147 -2.67 -11.31 1.44
N SER A 148 -1.91 -12.34 1.08
CA SER A 148 -0.44 -12.32 1.16
C SER A 148 0.17 -11.32 0.17
N ASN A 149 -0.33 -11.23 -1.06
CA ASN A 149 0.15 -10.24 -2.01
C ASN A 149 -0.23 -8.81 -1.58
N ARG A 150 -1.42 -8.60 -1.02
CA ARG A 150 -1.82 -7.31 -0.42
C ARG A 150 -0.91 -6.89 0.74
N LEU A 151 -0.45 -7.84 1.55
CA LEU A 151 0.56 -7.59 2.59
C LEU A 151 1.93 -7.23 1.98
N GLN A 152 2.32 -7.81 0.85
CA GLN A 152 3.55 -7.41 0.17
C GLN A 152 3.42 -6.00 -0.46
N GLN A 153 2.32 -5.73 -1.16
CA GLN A 153 2.02 -4.42 -1.76
C GLN A 153 2.02 -3.29 -0.72
N SER A 154 1.40 -3.50 0.43
CA SER A 154 1.32 -2.50 1.50
C SER A 154 2.62 -2.31 2.28
N ALA A 155 3.61 -3.20 2.12
CA ALA A 155 4.88 -3.09 2.84
C ALA A 155 5.63 -1.81 2.45
N PHE A 156 5.62 -1.47 1.16
CA PHE A 156 6.26 -0.25 0.66
C PHE A 156 5.65 1.02 1.27
N THR A 157 4.32 1.11 1.31
CA THR A 157 3.60 2.23 1.92
C THR A 157 3.96 2.39 3.40
N VAL A 158 4.05 1.29 4.15
CA VAL A 158 4.41 1.34 5.59
C VAL A 158 5.83 1.86 5.81
N VAL A 159 6.76 1.60 4.89
CA VAL A 159 8.14 2.08 5.04
C VAL A 159 8.29 3.52 4.57
N ILE A 160 7.59 3.93 3.51
CA ILE A 160 7.75 5.28 2.92
C ILE A 160 6.88 6.35 3.58
N ALA A 161 5.64 6.03 3.97
CA ALA A 161 4.73 7.02 4.54
C ALA A 161 5.29 7.73 5.79
N PRO A 162 6.01 7.06 6.72
CA PRO A 162 6.69 7.76 7.81
C PRO A 162 7.66 8.85 7.34
N GLY A 163 8.41 8.61 6.25
CA GLY A 163 9.31 9.62 5.69
C GLY A 163 8.57 10.87 5.20
N PHE A 164 7.40 10.71 4.57
CA PHE A 164 6.57 11.86 4.19
C PHE A 164 6.00 12.58 5.42
N VAL A 165 5.57 11.86 6.45
CA VAL A 165 5.09 12.49 7.70
C VAL A 165 6.20 13.34 8.33
N LEU A 166 7.42 12.79 8.41
CA LEU A 166 8.59 13.51 8.95
C LEU A 166 8.96 14.72 8.09
N LEU A 167 8.91 14.61 6.76
CA LEU A 167 9.15 15.73 5.84
C LEU A 167 8.18 16.89 6.07
N TRP A 168 6.87 16.59 6.08
CA TRP A 168 5.86 17.63 6.25
C TRP A 168 5.90 18.24 7.65
N ALA A 169 6.20 17.43 8.68
CA ALA A 169 6.45 17.93 10.01
C ALA A 169 7.70 18.83 10.05
N ALA A 170 8.80 18.45 9.40
CA ALA A 170 10.02 19.25 9.32
C ALA A 170 9.73 20.65 8.76
N ASN A 171 9.01 20.72 7.64
CA ASN A 171 8.66 22.00 7.02
C ASN A 171 7.82 22.91 7.94
N VAL A 172 6.93 22.35 8.76
CA VAL A 172 6.13 23.11 9.74
C VAL A 172 6.98 23.65 10.90
N PHE A 173 8.06 22.97 11.27
CA PHE A 173 8.98 23.43 12.32
C PHE A 173 10.05 24.39 11.81
N ASP A 174 10.52 24.20 10.57
CA ASP A 174 11.61 24.98 9.96
C ASP A 174 11.17 26.37 9.50
N HIS A 175 9.90 26.58 9.16
CA HIS A 175 9.42 27.85 8.60
C HIS A 175 8.41 28.56 9.51
N GLU A 176 8.33 29.88 9.36
CA GLU A 176 7.26 30.66 9.97
C GLU A 176 5.87 30.27 9.43
N TRP A 177 4.82 30.65 10.17
CA TRP A 177 3.45 30.31 9.79
C TRP A 177 3.02 31.12 8.57
N ALA A 178 3.13 30.52 7.40
CA ALA A 178 2.68 31.04 6.12
C ALA A 178 1.34 30.39 5.70
N PRO A 179 0.61 30.95 4.71
CA PRO A 179 -0.60 30.32 4.17
C PRO A 179 -0.38 28.88 3.70
N PHE A 180 0.84 28.55 3.26
CA PHE A 180 1.22 27.21 2.82
C PHE A 180 1.44 26.22 3.98
N SER A 181 1.69 26.68 5.21
CA SER A 181 1.85 25.83 6.39
C SER A 181 0.58 25.01 6.66
N LEU A 182 -0.60 25.56 6.38
CA LEU A 182 -1.86 24.81 6.48
C LEU A 182 -1.88 23.60 5.52
N LEU A 183 -1.42 23.78 4.29
CA LEU A 183 -1.33 22.69 3.31
C LEU A 183 -0.34 21.61 3.78
N GLN A 184 0.79 22.01 4.36
CA GLN A 184 1.79 21.09 4.92
C GLN A 184 1.21 20.27 6.09
N ILE A 185 0.47 20.90 6.99
CA ILE A 185 -0.25 20.22 8.08
C ILE A 185 -1.28 19.23 7.52
N VAL A 186 -2.09 19.66 6.54
CA VAL A 186 -3.08 18.80 5.88
C VAL A 186 -2.40 17.60 5.21
N ALA A 187 -1.26 17.82 4.54
CA ALA A 187 -0.46 16.75 3.94
C ALA A 187 0.08 15.77 4.99
N ALA A 188 0.63 16.26 6.10
CA ALA A 188 1.08 15.43 7.21
C ALA A 188 -0.06 14.55 7.76
N VAL A 189 -1.22 15.14 8.03
CA VAL A 189 -2.42 14.43 8.51
C VAL A 189 -2.90 13.39 7.50
N PHE A 190 -2.88 13.72 6.20
CA PHE A 190 -3.21 12.79 5.13
C PHE A 190 -2.28 11.56 5.15
N PHE A 191 -0.96 11.75 5.23
CA PHE A 191 0.00 10.64 5.26
C PHE A 191 -0.11 9.81 6.55
N VAL A 192 -0.36 10.44 7.71
CA VAL A 192 -0.66 9.73 8.96
C VAL A 192 -1.92 8.87 8.81
N THR A 193 -2.96 9.42 8.19
CA THR A 193 -4.22 8.69 7.96
C THR A 193 -4.01 7.51 7.01
N VAL A 194 -3.28 7.70 5.90
CA VAL A 194 -2.91 6.63 4.97
C VAL A 194 -2.11 5.54 5.69
N LEU A 195 -1.14 5.91 6.52
CA LEU A 195 -0.35 4.96 7.29
C LEU A 195 -1.22 4.17 8.28
N ALA A 196 -2.08 4.86 9.05
CA ALA A 196 -2.98 4.22 10.01
C ALA A 196 -3.95 3.24 9.33
N LEU A 197 -4.57 3.65 8.22
CA LEU A 197 -5.45 2.78 7.41
C LEU A 197 -4.68 1.58 6.85
N THR A 198 -3.45 1.79 6.38
CA THR A 198 -2.59 0.72 5.86
C THR A 198 -2.23 -0.28 6.96
N LEU A 199 -1.85 0.19 8.16
CA LEU A 199 -1.55 -0.67 9.31
C LEU A 199 -2.78 -1.47 9.76
N ARG A 200 -3.95 -0.84 9.82
CA ARG A 200 -5.22 -1.52 10.13
C ARG A 200 -5.53 -2.61 9.10
N PHE A 201 -5.39 -2.29 7.82
CA PHE A 201 -5.61 -3.25 6.74
C PHE A 201 -4.63 -4.42 6.81
N ARG A 202 -3.35 -4.17 7.09
CA ARG A 202 -2.34 -5.22 7.30
C ARG A 202 -2.68 -6.11 8.49
N LYS A 203 -3.17 -5.54 9.60
CA LYS A 203 -3.61 -6.32 10.76
C LYS A 203 -4.76 -7.26 10.38
N GLN A 204 -5.73 -6.77 9.60
CA GLN A 204 -6.84 -7.58 9.09
C GLN A 204 -6.37 -8.71 8.18
N CYS A 205 -5.48 -8.43 7.21
CA CYS A 205 -4.94 -9.47 6.34
C CYS A 205 -4.12 -10.51 7.12
N ARG A 206 -3.36 -10.11 8.14
CA ARG A 206 -2.63 -11.05 9.01
C ARG A 206 -3.57 -11.92 9.82
N ALA A 207 -4.62 -11.35 10.40
CA ALA A 207 -5.63 -12.10 11.14
C ALA A 207 -6.31 -13.14 10.23
N PHE A 208 -6.73 -12.73 9.03
CA PHE A 208 -7.29 -13.65 8.05
C PHE A 208 -6.34 -14.80 7.69
N LEU A 209 -5.06 -14.51 7.46
CA LEU A 209 -4.06 -15.55 7.14
C LEU A 209 -3.81 -16.51 8.30
N GLN A 210 -3.91 -16.05 9.55
CA GLN A 210 -3.78 -16.89 10.75
C GLN A 210 -5.02 -17.77 10.95
N GLU A 211 -6.21 -17.24 10.71
CA GLU A 211 -7.48 -17.97 10.81
C GLU A 211 -7.62 -19.06 9.74
N THR A 212 -7.01 -18.84 8.56
CA THR A 212 -7.08 -19.74 7.40
C THR A 212 -5.80 -20.54 7.19
N GLU A 213 -4.89 -20.53 8.16
CA GLU A 213 -3.69 -21.37 8.13
C GLU A 213 -4.12 -22.85 8.17
N PRO A 214 -3.59 -23.72 7.28
CA PRO A 214 -3.98 -25.12 7.29
C PRO A 214 -3.50 -25.66 8.63
N ARG A 215 -4.37 -26.30 9.41
CA ARG A 215 -3.93 -27.05 10.60
C ARG A 215 -2.85 -28.01 10.13
N ALA A 216 -1.60 -27.72 10.46
CA ALA A 216 -0.48 -28.63 10.26
C ALA A 216 -0.79 -29.88 11.09
N GLY A 217 -1.36 -30.91 10.45
CA GLY A 217 -1.79 -32.13 11.14
C GLY A 217 -3.18 -32.68 10.80
N ALA A 218 -3.84 -32.28 9.71
CA ALA A 218 -4.85 -33.17 9.12
C ALA A 218 -4.11 -34.36 8.48
N GLU A 219 -3.83 -35.39 9.28
CA GLU A 219 -3.40 -36.70 8.79
C GLU A 219 -4.27 -37.10 7.60
N PRO A 220 -3.69 -37.66 6.53
CA PRO A 220 -4.50 -38.25 5.47
C PRO A 220 -5.36 -39.35 6.09
N THR A 221 -6.67 -39.15 6.10
CA THR A 221 -7.62 -40.19 6.46
C THR A 221 -7.31 -41.39 5.57
N PRO A 222 -6.86 -42.54 6.12
CA PRO A 222 -6.58 -43.70 5.30
C PRO A 222 -7.89 -44.11 4.61
N ALA A 223 -7.82 -44.31 3.30
CA ALA A 223 -8.93 -44.83 2.52
C ALA A 223 -9.35 -46.19 3.10
N SER A 224 -10.54 -46.24 3.67
CA SER A 224 -11.25 -47.48 4.00
C SER A 224 -12.23 -47.82 2.90
#